data_AF-A0A4P6WZL3-F1
#
_entry.id   AF-A0A4P6WZL3-F1
#
_cell.length_a   1.000
_cell.length_b   1.000
_cell.length_c   1.000
_cell.angle_alpha   90.00
_cell.angle_beta   90.00
_cell.angle_gamma   90.00
#
_symmetry.space_group_name_H-M   'P 1'
#
loop_
_entity.id
_entity.type
_entity.pdbx_description
1 polymer ?
#
loop_
_entity_poly.entity_id
_entity_poly.type
_entity_poly.pdbx_seq_one_letter_code
_entity_poly.pdbx_strand_id
1 'polypeptide(L)'
;MRRFVTAVLFFTALATPSAWAADGASGEQLLPMPPERVWRAVHQALADRGAGRAEVLALDDGRYEARLRPQALAGADLWLDVDWDTRTGGTRLRWSATAPEAQAHAAAWVQRLAERAGRLRASNQLCRGPHPTAEEIEAAQIEIPASCEYSTGHFSTALFELEKCGDFDTALQIMADCVKRRHAGGLIRLSQYFDLGYGVPKRPERVVEFLRLAMDSDNDGYARLARLHYATALHFGLGVARDRTAARRLFEDLAREGQADAQEFLRLGHHGAWLRPDGQRFRDTPAASPAAAVSRDDSGNDMSYGAFVNSDKRIKCLYGYAADKTGDHAAAVRIFEDCISRWNDPYSIIWLAHLLENGHGVPRDLARAAQLLRQGAEHPDTSGYATLARYHYGMVLAQGQGVPADPAQARHWLQRAAQEGLDEAREALARLEAGPDNRAHAR
;
A
#
# COMPACT_ATOMS: atom_id res chain seq x y z
N MET A 1 -59.38 30.80 23.91
CA MET A 1 -57.91 30.74 23.91
C MET A 1 -57.46 29.69 22.89
N ARG A 2 -57.11 30.09 21.67
CA ARG A 2 -56.45 29.27 20.66
C ARG A 2 -55.09 29.91 20.41
N ARG A 3 -53.98 29.19 20.63
CA ARG A 3 -52.65 29.60 20.17
C ARG A 3 -52.12 28.49 19.28
N PHE A 4 -52.12 28.76 17.97
CA PHE A 4 -51.30 28.07 16.99
C PHE A 4 -49.84 28.33 17.35
N VAL A 5 -49.06 27.25 17.54
CA VAL A 5 -47.59 27.33 17.57
C VAL A 5 -47.11 26.70 16.27
N THR A 6 -46.62 27.56 15.38
CA THR A 6 -45.95 27.20 14.14
C THR A 6 -44.63 26.50 14.50
N ALA A 7 -44.46 25.27 14.03
CA ALA A 7 -43.21 24.53 14.15
C ALA A 7 -42.16 25.18 13.24
N VAL A 8 -41.14 25.81 13.84
CA VAL A 8 -39.92 26.23 13.15
C VAL A 8 -39.03 24.98 13.04
N LEU A 9 -38.93 24.44 11.82
CA LEU A 9 -37.95 23.44 11.46
C LEU A 9 -36.55 24.07 11.58
N PHE A 10 -35.78 23.62 12.57
CA PHE A 10 -34.33 23.84 12.60
C PHE A 10 -33.71 23.00 11.48
N PHE A 11 -33.54 23.60 10.31
CA PHE A 11 -32.50 23.20 9.38
C PHE A 11 -31.16 23.58 10.01
N THR A 12 -30.47 22.61 10.60
CA THR A 12 -29.03 22.74 10.86
C THR A 12 -28.36 22.88 9.51
N ALA A 13 -27.88 24.09 9.23
CA ALA A 13 -27.18 24.47 8.03
C ALA A 13 -26.02 23.50 7.75
N LEU A 14 -26.09 22.84 6.60
CA LEU A 14 -24.92 22.35 5.89
C LEU A 14 -23.93 23.52 5.78
N ALA A 15 -22.65 23.28 6.05
CA ALA A 15 -21.59 24.25 5.86
C ALA A 15 -21.73 24.91 4.47
N THR A 16 -21.91 26.23 4.47
CA THR A 16 -22.02 27.06 3.27
C THR A 16 -20.77 26.92 2.41
N PRO A 17 -20.87 26.92 1.06
CA PRO A 17 -19.70 26.99 0.20
C PRO A 17 -18.93 28.26 0.58
N SER A 18 -17.69 28.06 1.02
CA SER A 18 -16.77 29.10 1.47
C SER A 18 -16.59 30.17 0.38
N ALA A 19 -17.27 31.30 0.58
CA ALA A 19 -16.90 32.66 0.16
C ALA A 19 -16.24 32.84 -1.22
N TRP A 20 -16.86 32.35 -2.29
CA TRP A 20 -16.56 32.85 -3.64
C TRP A 20 -17.11 34.27 -3.77
N ALA A 21 -16.31 35.20 -4.32
CA ALA A 21 -16.80 36.53 -4.66
C ALA A 21 -17.86 36.38 -5.76
N ALA A 22 -19.14 36.31 -5.37
CA ALA A 22 -20.27 36.11 -6.28
C ALA A 22 -20.34 37.17 -7.40
N ASP A 23 -19.70 38.32 -7.19
CA ASP A 23 -19.71 39.49 -8.08
C ASP A 23 -18.30 39.92 -8.56
N GLY A 24 -17.26 39.10 -8.36
CA GLY A 24 -15.87 39.40 -8.74
C GLY A 24 -15.47 38.84 -10.11
N ALA A 25 -14.46 39.45 -10.75
CA ALA A 25 -13.86 38.87 -11.96
C ALA A 25 -13.16 37.54 -11.61
N SER A 26 -13.54 36.47 -12.29
CA SER A 26 -13.03 35.11 -12.06
C SER A 26 -12.29 34.55 -13.27
N GLY A 27 -11.34 33.64 -13.05
CA GLY A 27 -10.65 32.90 -14.10
C GLY A 27 -10.46 31.42 -13.73
N GLU A 28 -10.24 30.60 -14.75
CA GLU A 28 -10.00 29.16 -14.63
C GLU A 28 -8.90 28.71 -15.59
N GLN A 29 -8.06 27.78 -15.15
CA GLN A 29 -7.03 27.14 -15.95
C GLN A 29 -6.93 25.65 -15.57
N LEU A 30 -6.81 24.79 -16.58
CA LEU A 30 -6.49 23.38 -16.41
C LEU A 30 -4.98 23.17 -16.52
N LEU A 31 -4.41 22.50 -15.52
CA LEU A 31 -2.99 22.20 -15.43
C LEU A 31 -2.77 20.68 -15.50
N PRO A 32 -1.89 20.17 -16.38
CA PRO A 32 -1.66 18.73 -16.56
C PRO A 32 -0.73 18.16 -15.48
N MET A 33 -1.04 18.43 -14.20
CA MET A 33 -0.25 18.01 -13.05
C MET A 33 -1.14 17.87 -11.81
N PRO A 34 -0.70 17.20 -10.74
CA PRO A 34 -1.51 17.02 -9.54
C PRO A 34 -1.70 18.29 -8.69
N PRO A 35 -2.81 18.39 -7.93
CA PRO A 35 -3.13 19.52 -7.06
C PRO A 35 -2.04 19.82 -6.04
N GLU A 36 -1.39 18.79 -5.50
CA GLU A 36 -0.32 18.86 -4.51
C GLU A 36 0.89 19.61 -5.05
N ARG A 37 1.21 19.41 -6.34
CA ARG A 37 2.31 20.11 -7.01
C ARG A 37 1.97 21.58 -7.21
N VAL A 38 0.75 21.88 -7.64
CA VAL A 38 0.25 23.25 -7.75
C VAL A 38 0.24 23.93 -6.37
N TRP A 39 -0.21 23.23 -5.35
CA TRP A 39 -0.26 23.72 -3.97
C TRP A 39 1.13 23.96 -3.39
N ARG A 40 2.10 23.07 -3.65
CA ARG A 40 3.50 23.28 -3.29
C ARG A 40 4.07 24.53 -3.96
N ALA A 41 3.73 24.77 -5.22
CA ALA A 41 4.12 25.99 -5.91
C ALA A 41 3.49 27.23 -5.27
N VAL A 42 2.25 27.14 -4.75
CA VAL A 42 1.60 28.22 -4.00
C VAL A 42 2.39 28.51 -2.74
N HIS A 43 2.71 27.50 -1.93
CA HIS A 43 3.51 27.64 -0.71
C HIS A 43 4.89 28.26 -0.96
N GLN A 44 5.61 27.78 -1.98
CA GLN A 44 6.92 28.36 -2.34
C GLN A 44 6.79 29.80 -2.82
N ALA A 45 5.77 30.10 -3.63
CA ALA A 45 5.52 31.46 -4.09
C ALA A 45 5.24 32.43 -2.95
N LEU A 46 4.65 31.97 -1.86
CA LEU A 46 4.39 32.76 -0.66
C LEU A 46 5.60 32.87 0.27
N ALA A 47 6.50 31.90 0.25
CA ALA A 47 7.74 31.90 1.04
C ALA A 47 8.84 32.82 0.46
N ASP A 48 8.80 33.07 -0.85
CA ASP A 48 9.72 34.01 -1.51
C ASP A 48 9.54 35.44 -0.95
N ARG A 49 10.64 36.07 -0.52
CA ARG A 49 10.64 37.43 0.05
C ARG A 49 10.02 38.43 -0.95
N GLY A 50 8.86 38.99 -0.60
CA GLY A 50 8.15 40.00 -1.41
C GLY A 50 6.76 39.59 -1.91
N ALA A 51 6.26 38.40 -1.56
CA ALA A 51 5.00 37.89 -2.09
C ALA A 51 3.73 38.23 -1.28
N GLY A 52 3.82 38.95 -0.16
CA GLY A 52 2.66 39.32 0.68
C GLY A 52 2.32 38.31 1.80
N ARG A 53 1.17 38.47 2.46
CA ARG A 53 0.67 37.56 3.50
C ARG A 53 -0.38 36.62 2.90
N ALA A 54 -0.27 35.32 3.19
CA ALA A 54 -1.30 34.35 2.87
C ALA A 54 -2.05 33.94 4.11
N GLU A 55 -3.37 33.90 4.01
CA GLU A 55 -4.23 33.26 5.00
C GLU A 55 -4.85 32.05 4.31
N VAL A 56 -4.43 30.87 4.75
CA VAL A 56 -5.05 29.62 4.30
C VAL A 56 -6.41 29.55 4.97
N LEU A 57 -7.48 29.73 4.18
CA LEU A 57 -8.84 29.86 4.71
C LEU A 57 -9.49 28.51 5.00
N ALA A 58 -9.16 27.51 4.20
CA ALA A 58 -9.58 26.14 4.43
C ALA A 58 -8.55 25.17 3.85
N LEU A 59 -8.13 24.24 4.71
CA LEU A 59 -7.56 22.95 4.33
C LEU A 59 -8.58 21.86 4.72
N ASP A 60 -9.86 22.14 4.52
CA ASP A 60 -10.94 21.20 4.87
C ASP A 60 -11.37 20.41 3.63
N ASP A 61 -11.64 19.12 3.83
CA ASP A 61 -12.16 18.19 2.84
C ASP A 61 -11.39 18.11 1.50
N GLY A 62 -10.07 18.38 1.54
CA GLY A 62 -9.21 18.15 0.39
C GLY A 62 -9.49 19.08 -0.80
N ARG A 63 -9.94 20.30 -0.53
CA ARG A 63 -9.94 21.41 -1.48
C ARG A 63 -8.92 22.43 -0.99
N TYR A 64 -7.91 22.73 -1.79
CA TYR A 64 -6.93 23.72 -1.37
C TYR A 64 -7.45 25.12 -1.70
N GLU A 65 -8.13 25.73 -0.72
CA GLU A 65 -8.61 27.10 -0.82
C GLU A 65 -7.69 28.05 -0.06
N ALA A 66 -7.23 29.09 -0.76
CA ALA A 66 -6.40 30.12 -0.15
C ALA A 66 -6.97 31.50 -0.43
N ARG A 67 -6.97 32.37 0.59
CA ARG A 67 -7.04 33.81 0.38
C ARG A 67 -5.65 34.40 0.52
N LEU A 68 -5.18 34.93 -0.58
CA LEU A 68 -3.88 35.55 -0.70
C LEU A 68 -4.04 37.06 -0.70
N ARG A 69 -3.10 37.76 -0.06
CA ARG A 69 -2.89 39.20 -0.23
C ARG A 69 -1.52 39.44 -0.83
N PRO A 70 -1.32 39.18 -2.13
CA PRO A 70 -0.03 39.38 -2.75
C PRO A 70 0.32 40.86 -2.77
N GLN A 71 1.57 41.20 -2.43
CA GLN A 71 2.04 42.60 -2.46
C GLN A 71 1.91 43.21 -3.88
N ALA A 72 2.02 42.36 -4.91
CA ALA A 72 1.83 42.71 -6.32
C ALA A 72 0.37 43.08 -6.70
N LEU A 73 -0.61 42.82 -5.83
CA LEU A 73 -2.02 43.15 -6.04
C LEU A 73 -2.48 44.40 -5.28
N ALA A 74 -1.54 45.23 -4.81
CA ALA A 74 -1.82 46.54 -4.17
C ALA A 74 -2.87 46.49 -3.04
N GLY A 75 -2.98 45.37 -2.31
CA GLY A 75 -3.91 45.19 -1.20
C GLY A 75 -5.24 44.49 -1.55
N ALA A 76 -5.46 44.07 -2.80
CA ALA A 76 -6.62 43.28 -3.19
C ALA A 76 -6.50 41.81 -2.73
N ASP A 77 -7.64 41.21 -2.36
CA ASP A 77 -7.72 39.80 -1.97
C ASP A 77 -7.86 38.93 -3.23
N LEU A 78 -6.99 37.92 -3.33
CA LEU A 78 -7.03 36.89 -4.36
C LEU A 78 -7.48 35.58 -3.72
N TRP A 79 -8.58 35.03 -4.21
CA TRP A 79 -9.08 33.72 -3.83
C TRP A 79 -8.57 32.71 -4.84
N LEU A 80 -7.99 31.62 -4.35
CA LEU A 80 -7.55 30.48 -5.15
C LEU A 80 -8.29 29.23 -4.73
N ASP A 81 -8.58 28.40 -5.72
CA ASP A 81 -9.11 27.06 -5.54
C ASP A 81 -8.38 26.09 -6.44
N VAL A 82 -7.77 25.08 -5.82
CA VAL A 82 -7.01 24.02 -6.50
C VAL A 82 -7.74 22.71 -6.30
N ASP A 83 -8.36 22.18 -7.35
CA ASP A 83 -9.11 20.91 -7.33
C ASP A 83 -8.67 19.98 -8.47
N TRP A 84 -8.80 18.66 -8.30
CA TRP A 84 -8.57 17.70 -9.37
C TRP A 84 -9.78 17.64 -10.31
N ASP A 85 -9.56 17.81 -11.61
CA ASP A 85 -10.60 17.65 -12.63
C ASP A 85 -10.80 16.17 -12.98
N THR A 86 -11.94 15.61 -12.57
CA THR A 86 -12.29 14.20 -12.80
C THR A 86 -12.55 13.86 -14.26
N ARG A 87 -12.79 14.84 -15.13
CA ARG A 87 -13.09 14.61 -16.56
C ARG A 87 -11.85 14.67 -17.44
N THR A 88 -10.99 15.65 -17.17
CA THR A 88 -9.80 15.89 -18.00
C THR A 88 -8.53 15.36 -17.38
N GLY A 89 -8.55 15.01 -16.09
CA GLY A 89 -7.37 14.66 -15.32
C GLY A 89 -6.36 15.82 -15.20
N GLY A 90 -5.72 15.92 -14.04
CA GLY A 90 -4.93 17.08 -13.66
C GLY A 90 -5.72 18.06 -12.80
N THR A 91 -5.18 19.27 -12.65
CA THR A 91 -5.65 20.26 -11.68
C THR A 91 -6.45 21.36 -12.36
N ARG A 92 -7.70 21.54 -11.94
CA ARG A 92 -8.48 22.73 -12.18
C ARG A 92 -8.09 23.79 -11.15
N LEU A 93 -7.38 24.80 -11.62
CA LEU A 93 -7.00 25.98 -10.84
C LEU A 93 -7.97 27.11 -11.17
N ARG A 94 -8.76 27.52 -10.19
CA ARG A 94 -9.69 28.65 -10.31
C ARG A 94 -9.26 29.79 -9.41
N TRP A 95 -9.53 31.02 -9.83
CA TRP A 95 -9.24 32.20 -9.03
C TRP A 95 -10.29 33.30 -9.18
N SER A 96 -10.39 34.15 -8.16
CA SER A 96 -11.16 35.41 -8.24
C SER A 96 -10.46 36.53 -7.47
N ALA A 97 -10.58 37.75 -7.96
CA ALA A 97 -10.04 38.94 -7.31
C ALA A 97 -11.18 39.90 -6.92
N THR A 98 -11.02 40.61 -5.80
CA THR A 98 -12.05 41.54 -5.28
C THR A 98 -12.24 42.80 -6.12
N ALA A 99 -11.31 43.12 -7.03
CA ALA A 99 -11.37 44.32 -7.88
C ALA A 99 -11.06 43.97 -9.36
N PRO A 100 -11.79 44.52 -10.34
CA PRO A 100 -11.53 44.27 -11.77
C PRO A 100 -10.10 44.63 -12.20
N GLU A 101 -9.52 45.73 -11.70
CA GLU A 101 -8.14 46.13 -12.00
C GLU A 101 -7.07 45.16 -11.46
N ALA A 102 -7.40 44.39 -10.41
CA ALA A 102 -6.52 43.36 -9.85
C ALA A 102 -6.55 42.06 -10.66
N GLN A 103 -7.51 41.88 -11.57
CA GLN A 103 -7.70 40.63 -12.31
C GLN A 103 -6.57 40.32 -13.28
N ALA A 104 -6.05 41.33 -14.00
CA ALA A 104 -4.92 41.15 -14.92
C ALA A 104 -3.65 40.74 -14.15
N HIS A 105 -3.44 41.34 -12.98
CA HIS A 105 -2.32 41.02 -12.10
C HIS A 105 -2.48 39.64 -11.45
N ALA A 106 -3.71 39.26 -11.07
CA ALA A 106 -4.04 37.93 -10.56
C ALA A 106 -3.80 36.84 -11.62
N ALA A 107 -4.27 37.06 -12.85
CA ALA A 107 -4.03 36.14 -13.97
C ALA A 107 -2.53 35.99 -14.27
N ALA A 108 -1.77 37.09 -14.29
CA ALA A 108 -0.32 37.04 -14.48
C ALA A 108 0.40 36.32 -13.33
N TRP A 109 -0.08 36.48 -12.09
CA TRP A 109 0.46 35.76 -10.93
C TRP A 109 0.16 34.25 -11.01
N VAL A 110 -1.07 33.88 -11.38
CA VAL A 110 -1.49 32.49 -11.60
C VAL A 110 -0.68 31.84 -12.73
N GLN A 111 -0.39 32.57 -13.81
CA GLN A 111 0.44 32.05 -14.90
C GLN A 111 1.86 31.73 -14.42
N ARG A 112 2.49 32.61 -13.62
CA ARG A 112 3.80 32.35 -13.01
C ARG A 112 3.76 31.18 -12.03
N LEU A 113 2.66 31.02 -11.31
CA LEU A 113 2.42 29.87 -10.44
C LEU A 113 2.40 28.57 -11.24
N ALA A 114 1.67 28.52 -12.35
CA ALA A 114 1.61 27.37 -13.24
C ALA A 114 3.00 27.01 -13.81
N GLU A 115 3.77 28.00 -14.26
CA GLU A 115 5.15 27.81 -14.72
C GLU A 115 6.07 27.30 -13.63
N ARG A 116 5.91 27.79 -12.40
CA ARG A 116 6.66 27.31 -11.23
C ARG A 116 6.30 25.87 -10.90
N ALA A 117 5.01 25.54 -10.88
CA ALA A 117 4.53 24.18 -10.66
C ALA A 117 5.08 23.22 -11.72
N GLY A 118 5.16 23.64 -12.99
CA GLY A 118 5.79 22.87 -14.07
C GLY A 118 7.30 22.66 -13.91
N ARG A 119 8.00 23.56 -13.22
CA ARG A 119 9.44 23.46 -12.92
C ARG A 119 9.77 22.63 -11.68
N LEU A 120 8.78 22.33 -10.84
CA LEU A 120 8.99 21.45 -9.70
C LEU A 120 9.36 20.06 -10.20
N ARG A 121 10.54 19.57 -9.82
CA ARG A 121 10.89 18.16 -10.01
C ARG A 121 10.00 17.31 -9.10
N ALA A 122 9.56 16.15 -9.61
CA ALA A 122 8.98 15.13 -8.75
C ALA A 122 10.00 14.84 -7.65
N SER A 123 9.58 14.84 -6.39
CA SER A 123 10.46 14.49 -5.27
C SER A 123 10.70 12.99 -5.32
N ASN A 124 11.56 12.54 -6.24
CA ASN A 124 11.87 11.14 -6.45
C ASN A 124 12.91 10.69 -5.40
N GLN A 125 12.58 10.86 -4.12
CA GLN A 125 13.47 10.55 -3.00
C GLN A 125 13.54 9.06 -2.68
N LEU A 126 12.73 8.21 -3.32
CA LEU A 126 12.66 6.77 -3.02
C LEU A 126 12.90 5.83 -4.21
N CYS A 127 12.99 6.35 -5.44
CA CYS A 127 13.57 5.61 -6.58
C CYS A 127 15.11 5.58 -6.46
N ARG A 128 15.58 4.87 -5.43
CA ARG A 128 16.92 4.32 -5.11
C ARG A 128 18.17 5.20 -5.34
N GLY A 129 18.82 5.61 -4.24
CA GLY A 129 20.25 5.93 -4.20
C GLY A 129 20.72 7.02 -5.18
N PRO A 130 22.02 7.34 -5.25
CA PRO A 130 22.48 8.42 -6.11
C PRO A 130 22.46 7.98 -7.58
N HIS A 131 21.43 8.44 -8.30
CA HIS A 131 21.37 8.71 -9.74
C HIS A 131 21.50 7.53 -10.72
N PRO A 132 20.38 6.97 -11.20
CA PRO A 132 20.38 6.34 -12.50
C PRO A 132 20.34 7.38 -13.62
N THR A 133 21.20 7.20 -14.63
CA THR A 133 21.18 7.99 -15.86
C THR A 133 20.00 7.56 -16.75
N ALA A 134 19.67 8.35 -17.78
CA ALA A 134 18.61 8.00 -18.73
C ALA A 134 18.81 6.62 -19.40
N GLU A 135 20.06 6.17 -19.55
CA GLU A 135 20.44 4.85 -20.08
C GLU A 135 20.10 3.69 -19.12
N GLU A 136 20.14 3.93 -17.79
CA GLU A 136 19.84 2.89 -16.80
C GLU A 136 18.34 2.63 -16.65
N ILE A 137 17.50 3.64 -16.92
CA ILE A 137 16.05 3.48 -17.05
C ILE A 137 15.71 2.63 -18.28
N GLU A 138 16.45 2.83 -19.37
CA GLU A 138 16.33 2.05 -20.61
C GLU A 138 16.79 0.59 -20.41
N ALA A 139 17.80 0.36 -19.56
CA ALA A 139 18.35 -0.96 -19.26
C ALA A 139 17.44 -1.84 -18.37
N ALA A 140 16.53 -1.25 -17.58
CA ALA A 140 15.60 -2.00 -16.74
C ALA A 140 14.47 -2.69 -17.52
N GLN A 141 14.30 -2.37 -18.82
CA GLN A 141 13.20 -2.85 -19.67
C GLN A 141 11.80 -2.72 -19.02
N ILE A 142 11.63 -1.83 -18.04
CA ILE A 142 10.30 -1.51 -17.50
C ILE A 142 9.70 -0.50 -18.47
N GLU A 143 8.97 -0.98 -19.46
CA GLU A 143 8.11 -0.12 -20.27
C GLU A 143 7.05 0.49 -19.34
N ILE A 144 7.29 1.72 -18.88
CA ILE A 144 6.26 2.52 -18.22
C ILE A 144 5.26 2.88 -19.31
N PRO A 145 4.00 2.37 -19.25
CA PRO A 145 3.01 2.63 -20.27
C PRO A 145 2.78 4.13 -20.41
N ALA A 146 3.05 4.67 -21.60
CA ALA A 146 2.70 6.06 -21.93
C ALA A 146 1.17 6.26 -22.08
N SER A 147 0.42 5.16 -22.13
CA SER A 147 -1.03 5.15 -22.33
C SER A 147 -1.67 3.90 -21.71
N CYS A 148 -2.99 3.93 -21.58
CA CYS A 148 -3.79 2.85 -21.01
C CYS A 148 -4.07 1.69 -21.99
N GLU A 149 -3.32 1.61 -23.10
CA GLU A 149 -3.49 0.60 -24.17
C GLU A 149 -2.76 -0.73 -23.88
N TYR A 150 -1.95 -0.78 -22.81
CA TYR A 150 -1.19 -1.98 -22.45
C TYR A 150 -2.05 -3.05 -21.75
N SER A 151 -1.58 -4.29 -21.82
CA SER A 151 -2.18 -5.41 -21.09
C SER A 151 -2.30 -5.08 -19.59
N THR A 152 -3.36 -5.56 -18.96
CA THR A 152 -3.76 -5.24 -17.58
C THR A 152 -2.65 -5.50 -16.55
N GLY A 153 -1.77 -6.48 -16.79
CA GLY A 153 -0.61 -6.78 -15.94
C GLY A 153 0.49 -5.72 -15.99
N HIS A 154 0.77 -5.15 -17.16
CA HIS A 154 1.82 -4.12 -17.33
C HIS A 154 1.40 -2.78 -16.73
N PHE A 155 0.13 -2.40 -16.92
CA PHE A 155 -0.45 -1.18 -16.32
C PHE A 155 -0.36 -1.19 -14.79
N SER A 156 -0.73 -2.31 -14.17
CA SER A 156 -0.72 -2.49 -12.71
C SER A 156 0.70 -2.47 -12.14
N THR A 157 1.64 -3.11 -12.83
CA THR A 157 3.05 -3.20 -12.41
C THR A 157 3.73 -1.84 -12.48
N ALA A 158 3.53 -1.10 -13.58
CA ALA A 158 4.13 0.22 -13.74
C ALA A 158 3.62 1.23 -12.69
N LEU A 159 2.31 1.25 -12.42
CA LEU A 159 1.75 2.11 -11.37
C LEU A 159 2.28 1.73 -9.99
N PHE A 160 2.41 0.43 -9.69
CA PHE A 160 2.96 -0.03 -8.42
C PHE A 160 4.42 0.40 -8.21
N GLU A 161 5.24 0.36 -9.26
CA GLU A 161 6.62 0.84 -9.18
C GLU A 161 6.69 2.37 -9.02
N LEU A 162 5.83 3.13 -9.72
CA LEU A 162 5.75 4.59 -9.54
C LEU A 162 5.32 4.97 -8.11
N GLU A 163 4.37 4.24 -7.53
CA GLU A 163 3.91 4.44 -6.15
C GLU A 163 5.00 4.15 -5.12
N LYS A 164 5.73 3.05 -5.28
CA LYS A 164 6.89 2.75 -4.42
C LYS A 164 7.92 3.87 -4.44
N CYS A 165 8.08 4.50 -5.59
CA CYS A 165 9.00 5.61 -5.76
C CYS A 165 8.46 6.95 -5.26
N GLY A 166 7.18 7.02 -4.89
CA GLY A 166 6.49 8.25 -4.54
C GLY A 166 6.29 9.19 -5.74
N ASP A 167 6.42 8.68 -6.97
CA ASP A 167 6.14 9.44 -8.20
C ASP A 167 4.65 9.40 -8.54
N PHE A 168 3.86 9.95 -7.62
CA PHE A 168 2.42 10.11 -7.80
C PHE A 168 2.09 11.08 -8.94
N ASP A 169 3.02 11.98 -9.30
CA ASP A 169 2.85 12.91 -10.41
C ASP A 169 2.70 12.16 -11.74
N THR A 170 3.65 11.27 -12.05
CA THR A 170 3.58 10.44 -13.26
C THR A 170 2.41 9.45 -13.19
N ALA A 171 2.17 8.83 -12.03
CA ALA A 171 1.08 7.88 -11.86
C ALA A 171 -0.30 8.53 -12.14
N LEU A 172 -0.51 9.75 -11.65
CA LEU A 172 -1.74 10.53 -11.85
C LEU A 172 -1.92 11.02 -13.28
N GLN A 173 -0.83 11.31 -14.00
CA GLN A 173 -0.91 11.61 -15.43
C GLN A 173 -1.35 10.39 -16.24
N ILE A 174 -0.83 9.21 -15.92
CA ILE A 174 -1.24 7.95 -16.55
C ILE A 174 -2.72 7.66 -16.23
N MET A 175 -3.13 7.77 -14.97
CA MET A 175 -4.53 7.57 -14.57
C MET A 175 -5.48 8.59 -15.22
N ALA A 176 -5.04 9.84 -15.38
CA ALA A 176 -5.80 10.87 -16.09
C ALA A 176 -6.11 10.47 -17.54
N ASP A 177 -5.12 9.93 -18.27
CA ASP A 177 -5.37 9.37 -19.62
C ASP A 177 -6.36 8.21 -19.57
N CYS A 178 -6.25 7.33 -18.58
CA CYS A 178 -7.16 6.19 -18.42
C CYS A 178 -8.61 6.62 -18.19
N VAL A 179 -8.82 7.65 -17.37
CA VAL A 179 -10.17 8.16 -17.10
C VAL A 179 -10.78 8.76 -18.35
N LYS A 180 -10.02 9.54 -19.15
CA LYS A 180 -10.50 10.08 -20.43
C LYS A 180 -10.98 8.98 -21.36
N ARG A 181 -10.28 7.84 -21.35
CA ARG A 181 -10.58 6.66 -22.17
C ARG A 181 -11.62 5.72 -21.54
N ARG A 182 -12.17 6.07 -20.38
CA ARG A 182 -13.06 5.23 -19.55
C ARG A 182 -12.48 3.84 -19.26
N HIS A 183 -11.16 3.73 -19.11
CA HIS A 183 -10.48 2.49 -18.81
C HIS A 183 -10.79 2.04 -17.36
N ALA A 184 -11.45 0.89 -17.22
CA ALA A 184 -12.01 0.41 -15.96
C ALA A 184 -10.95 0.19 -14.85
N GLY A 185 -9.80 -0.39 -15.19
CA GLY A 185 -8.70 -0.57 -14.24
C GLY A 185 -8.13 0.75 -13.72
N GLY A 186 -8.08 1.77 -14.58
CA GLY A 186 -7.63 3.12 -14.20
C GLY A 186 -8.62 3.83 -13.29
N LEU A 187 -9.93 3.67 -13.55
CA LEU A 187 -11.01 4.17 -12.68
C LEU A 187 -10.95 3.52 -11.29
N ILE A 188 -10.79 2.19 -11.22
CA ILE A 188 -10.63 1.47 -9.95
C ILE A 188 -9.38 1.97 -9.22
N ARG A 189 -8.24 2.11 -9.90
CA ARG A 189 -7.01 2.58 -9.24
C ARG A 189 -7.13 4.01 -8.76
N LEU A 190 -7.73 4.89 -9.55
CA LEU A 190 -7.96 6.28 -9.14
C LEU A 190 -8.90 6.37 -7.93
N SER A 191 -9.92 5.50 -7.85
CA SER A 191 -10.78 5.40 -6.66
C SER A 191 -9.96 5.14 -5.39
N GLN A 192 -8.96 4.27 -5.46
CA GLN A 192 -8.08 3.97 -4.34
C GLN A 192 -7.17 5.16 -4.01
N TYR A 193 -6.70 5.90 -5.00
CA TYR A 193 -5.89 7.11 -4.77
C TYR A 193 -6.68 8.18 -4.00
N PHE A 194 -7.97 8.36 -4.31
CA PHE A 194 -8.85 9.25 -3.57
C PHE A 194 -9.24 8.72 -2.20
N ASP A 195 -9.30 7.41 -1.97
CA ASP A 195 -9.49 6.86 -0.62
C ASP A 195 -8.24 7.09 0.26
N LEU A 196 -7.07 6.87 -0.33
CA LEU A 196 -5.79 6.82 0.38
C LEU A 196 -5.06 8.16 0.45
N GLY A 197 -5.37 9.10 -0.44
CA GLY A 197 -4.73 10.40 -0.52
C GLY A 197 -3.36 10.37 -1.22
N TYR A 198 -3.21 9.52 -2.23
CA TYR A 198 -1.93 9.32 -2.92
C TYR A 198 -1.70 10.38 -4.00
N GLY A 199 -1.00 11.46 -3.64
CA GLY A 199 -0.77 12.58 -4.55
C GLY A 199 -2.05 13.25 -5.06
N VAL A 200 -3.18 12.95 -4.42
CA VAL A 200 -4.47 13.65 -4.53
C VAL A 200 -5.04 13.77 -3.12
N PRO A 201 -5.94 14.74 -2.87
CA PRO A 201 -6.60 14.84 -1.58
C PRO A 201 -7.56 13.66 -1.35
N LYS A 202 -7.70 13.23 -0.09
CA LYS A 202 -8.66 12.18 0.27
C LYS A 202 -10.09 12.64 0.00
N ARG A 203 -10.84 11.91 -0.83
CA ARG A 203 -12.24 12.15 -1.18
C ARG A 203 -13.03 10.84 -1.26
N PRO A 204 -13.57 10.39 -0.12
CA PRO A 204 -14.33 9.14 -0.06
C PRO A 204 -15.46 9.12 -1.10
N GLU A 205 -16.18 10.22 -1.28
CA GLU A 205 -17.31 10.35 -2.22
C GLU A 205 -16.91 10.03 -3.68
N ARG A 206 -15.68 10.37 -4.08
CA ARG A 206 -15.15 10.06 -5.41
C ARG A 206 -14.83 8.59 -5.59
N VAL A 207 -14.56 7.86 -4.50
CA VAL A 207 -14.30 6.42 -4.53
C VAL A 207 -15.48 5.71 -5.20
N VAL A 208 -16.69 5.98 -4.72
CA VAL A 208 -17.91 5.33 -5.21
C VAL A 208 -18.29 5.80 -6.62
N GLU A 209 -18.03 7.07 -6.95
CA GLU A 209 -18.24 7.60 -8.31
C GLU A 209 -17.42 6.81 -9.34
N PHE A 210 -16.12 6.67 -9.12
CA PHE A 210 -15.24 5.94 -10.04
C PHE A 210 -15.53 4.44 -10.07
N LEU A 211 -15.87 3.84 -8.94
CA LEU A 211 -16.26 2.42 -8.89
C LEU A 211 -17.54 2.17 -9.68
N ARG A 212 -18.54 3.05 -9.61
CA ARG A 212 -19.75 2.94 -10.43
C ARG A 212 -19.45 3.02 -11.92
N LEU A 213 -18.61 3.98 -12.32
CA LEU A 213 -18.17 4.09 -13.71
C LEU A 213 -17.41 2.84 -14.19
N ALA A 214 -16.63 2.19 -13.31
CA ALA A 214 -15.90 0.97 -13.62
C ALA A 214 -16.80 -0.28 -13.66
N MET A 215 -17.88 -0.32 -12.86
CA MET A 215 -18.88 -1.40 -12.90
C MET A 215 -19.62 -1.44 -14.24
N ASP A 216 -19.83 -0.29 -14.87
CA ASP A 216 -20.49 -0.16 -16.17
C ASP A 216 -19.54 -0.39 -17.37
N SER A 217 -18.35 -0.94 -17.13
CA SER A 217 -17.37 -1.19 -18.20
C SER A 217 -17.64 -2.50 -18.96
N ASP A 218 -17.27 -2.53 -20.24
CA ASP A 218 -17.36 -3.74 -21.09
C ASP A 218 -16.34 -4.84 -20.72
N ASN A 219 -15.51 -4.63 -19.69
CA ASN A 219 -14.55 -5.61 -19.20
C ASN A 219 -15.11 -6.32 -17.95
N ASP A 220 -15.64 -7.53 -18.14
CA ASP A 220 -16.26 -8.33 -17.07
C ASP A 220 -15.38 -8.50 -15.83
N GLY A 221 -14.06 -8.65 -16.01
CA GLY A 221 -13.10 -8.80 -14.92
C GLY A 221 -13.03 -7.54 -14.06
N TYR A 222 -12.86 -6.38 -14.69
CA TYR A 222 -12.83 -5.10 -13.98
C TYR A 222 -14.20 -4.70 -13.43
N ALA A 223 -15.29 -4.96 -14.15
CA ALA A 223 -16.64 -4.74 -13.63
C ALA A 223 -16.88 -5.57 -12.35
N ARG A 224 -16.41 -6.82 -12.32
CA ARG A 224 -16.51 -7.68 -11.14
C ARG A 224 -15.59 -7.20 -10.00
N LEU A 225 -14.38 -6.75 -10.30
CA LEU A 225 -13.46 -6.16 -9.33
C LEU A 225 -14.02 -4.84 -8.75
N ALA A 226 -14.62 -3.99 -9.58
CA ALA A 226 -15.27 -2.75 -9.15
C ALA A 226 -16.47 -3.03 -8.23
N ARG A 227 -17.28 -4.06 -8.51
CA ARG A 227 -18.36 -4.52 -7.63
C ARG A 227 -17.84 -4.97 -6.26
N LEU A 228 -16.70 -5.67 -6.22
CA LEU A 228 -16.04 -6.08 -4.97
C LEU A 228 -15.59 -4.87 -4.15
N HIS A 229 -14.90 -3.91 -4.78
CA HIS A 229 -14.51 -2.66 -4.14
C HIS A 229 -15.73 -1.86 -3.66
N TYR A 230 -16.81 -1.83 -4.44
CA TYR A 230 -18.03 -1.14 -4.05
C TYR A 230 -18.72 -1.80 -2.86
N ALA A 231 -18.75 -3.14 -2.79
CA ALA A 231 -19.24 -3.88 -1.63
C ALA A 231 -18.43 -3.54 -0.37
N THR A 232 -17.11 -3.40 -0.51
CA THR A 232 -16.22 -2.96 0.58
C THR A 232 -16.52 -1.53 1.02
N ALA A 233 -16.74 -0.63 0.06
CA ALA A 233 -17.08 0.77 0.33
C ALA A 233 -18.41 0.87 1.10
N LEU A 234 -19.42 0.10 0.71
CA LEU A 234 -20.69 -0.02 1.45
C LEU A 234 -20.49 -0.59 2.85
N HIS A 235 -19.63 -1.60 3.00
CA HIS A 235 -19.39 -2.26 4.29
C HIS A 235 -18.75 -1.31 5.33
N PHE A 236 -17.76 -0.52 4.90
CA PHE A 236 -17.01 0.39 5.77
C PHE A 236 -17.55 1.82 5.78
N GLY A 237 -18.44 2.18 4.85
CA GLY A 237 -18.97 3.53 4.71
C GLY A 237 -18.00 4.49 4.02
N LEU A 238 -17.22 4.01 3.06
CA LEU A 238 -16.23 4.80 2.31
C LEU A 238 -16.94 5.53 1.16
N GLY A 239 -17.26 6.80 1.34
CA GLY A 239 -17.89 7.62 0.28
C GLY A 239 -19.36 7.35 0.02
N VAL A 240 -19.94 6.45 0.80
CA VAL A 240 -21.35 6.07 0.74
C VAL A 240 -21.81 5.77 2.15
N ALA A 241 -23.10 5.96 2.42
CA ALA A 241 -23.69 5.55 3.68
C ALA A 241 -23.40 4.06 3.92
N ARG A 242 -22.94 3.75 5.13
CA ARG A 242 -22.60 2.38 5.51
C ARG A 242 -23.85 1.49 5.43
N ASP A 243 -23.81 0.50 4.54
CA ASP A 243 -24.87 -0.49 4.37
C ASP A 243 -24.26 -1.89 4.33
N ARG A 244 -24.14 -2.49 5.52
CA ARG A 244 -23.59 -3.85 5.68
C ARG A 244 -24.48 -4.92 5.05
N THR A 245 -25.78 -4.67 4.92
CA THR A 245 -26.72 -5.63 4.35
C THR A 245 -26.57 -5.67 2.84
N ALA A 246 -26.54 -4.51 2.18
CA ALA A 246 -26.26 -4.42 0.75
C ALA A 246 -24.85 -4.93 0.42
N ALA A 247 -23.85 -4.56 1.21
CA ALA A 247 -22.48 -5.08 1.06
C ALA A 247 -22.44 -6.61 1.13
N ARG A 248 -23.08 -7.21 2.14
CA ARG A 248 -23.12 -8.67 2.33
C ARG A 248 -23.75 -9.37 1.13
N ARG A 249 -24.87 -8.86 0.60
CA ARG A 249 -25.52 -9.41 -0.59
C ARG A 249 -24.59 -9.38 -1.80
N LEU A 250 -23.92 -8.26 -2.04
CA LEU A 250 -22.95 -8.14 -3.13
C LEU A 250 -21.78 -9.12 -2.98
N PHE A 251 -21.23 -9.28 -1.77
CA PHE A 251 -20.19 -10.27 -1.53
C PHE A 251 -20.69 -11.71 -1.78
N GLU A 252 -21.92 -12.04 -1.39
CA GLU A 252 -22.52 -13.37 -1.67
C GLU A 252 -22.76 -13.60 -3.16
N ASP A 253 -23.21 -12.58 -3.90
CA ASP A 253 -23.35 -12.63 -5.35
C ASP A 253 -22.00 -12.87 -6.03
N LEU A 254 -20.99 -12.08 -5.68
CA LEU A 254 -19.64 -12.20 -6.23
C LEU A 254 -19.00 -13.55 -5.88
N ALA A 255 -19.24 -14.06 -4.67
CA ALA A 255 -18.76 -15.37 -4.25
C ALA A 255 -19.39 -16.51 -5.08
N ARG A 256 -20.68 -16.41 -5.41
CA ARG A 256 -21.36 -17.34 -6.35
C ARG A 256 -20.81 -17.26 -7.76
N GLU A 257 -20.39 -16.08 -8.19
CA GLU A 257 -19.66 -15.88 -9.47
C GLU A 257 -18.21 -16.36 -9.44
N GLY A 258 -17.75 -16.95 -8.33
CA GLY A 258 -16.39 -17.48 -8.18
C GLY A 258 -15.32 -16.44 -7.83
N GLN A 259 -15.68 -15.26 -7.32
CA GLN A 259 -14.69 -14.29 -6.84
C GLN A 259 -14.06 -14.72 -5.51
N ALA A 260 -12.76 -15.05 -5.56
CA ALA A 260 -11.99 -15.50 -4.42
C ALA A 260 -11.94 -14.46 -3.28
N ASP A 261 -11.73 -13.17 -3.60
CA ASP A 261 -11.72 -12.11 -2.58
C ASP A 261 -13.08 -11.93 -1.89
N ALA A 262 -14.18 -12.15 -2.60
CA ALA A 262 -15.51 -12.06 -2.01
C ALA A 262 -15.75 -13.24 -1.04
N GLN A 263 -15.34 -14.44 -1.43
CA GLN A 263 -15.38 -15.62 -0.56
C GLN A 263 -14.48 -15.43 0.68
N GLU A 264 -13.27 -14.87 0.48
CA GLU A 264 -12.35 -14.54 1.57
C GLU A 264 -12.98 -13.54 2.53
N PHE A 265 -13.61 -12.47 2.02
CA PHE A 265 -14.31 -11.49 2.85
C PHE A 265 -15.42 -12.11 3.69
N LEU A 266 -16.26 -12.96 3.08
CA LEU A 266 -17.35 -13.64 3.79
C LEU A 266 -16.84 -14.57 4.89
N ARG A 267 -15.64 -15.14 4.72
CA ARG A 267 -15.00 -16.05 5.68
C ARG A 267 -14.24 -15.32 6.79
N LEU A 268 -13.51 -14.26 6.43
CA LEU A 268 -12.52 -13.60 7.30
C LEU A 268 -12.91 -12.20 7.77
N GLY A 269 -13.94 -11.60 7.20
CA GLY A 269 -14.28 -10.18 7.40
C GLY A 269 -13.27 -9.21 6.77
N HIS A 270 -12.40 -9.69 5.87
CA HIS A 270 -11.42 -8.90 5.12
C HIS A 270 -10.97 -9.63 3.84
N HIS A 271 -10.45 -8.90 2.86
CA HIS A 271 -9.89 -9.48 1.61
C HIS A 271 -8.73 -8.64 1.06
N GLY A 272 -8.01 -9.16 0.07
CA GLY A 272 -6.76 -8.59 -0.47
C GLY A 272 -6.95 -7.58 -1.60
N ALA A 273 -8.08 -7.61 -2.32
CA ALA A 273 -8.28 -6.71 -3.46
C ALA A 273 -8.14 -5.22 -3.16
N TRP A 274 -8.45 -4.76 -1.92
CA TRP A 274 -8.31 -3.36 -1.52
C TRP A 274 -7.45 -3.24 -0.26
N LEU A 275 -6.22 -2.77 -0.43
CA LEU A 275 -5.25 -2.59 0.66
C LEU A 275 -5.20 -1.15 1.14
N ARG A 276 -4.96 -0.97 2.44
CA ARG A 276 -4.65 0.33 3.03
C ARG A 276 -3.19 0.74 2.72
N PRO A 277 -2.81 2.02 2.92
CA PRO A 277 -1.48 2.52 2.60
C PRO A 277 -0.37 1.92 3.47
N ASP A 278 -0.74 1.49 4.67
CA ASP A 278 0.12 0.80 5.62
C ASP A 278 0.32 -0.68 5.27
N GLY A 279 -0.18 -1.12 4.10
CA GLY A 279 -0.17 -2.52 3.66
C GLY A 279 -1.13 -3.41 4.45
N GLN A 280 -1.89 -2.87 5.39
CA GLN A 280 -2.84 -3.63 6.20
C GLN A 280 -4.17 -3.80 5.45
N ARG A 281 -4.86 -4.91 5.74
CA ARG A 281 -6.18 -5.17 5.17
C ARG A 281 -7.24 -4.38 5.95
N PHE A 282 -8.31 -3.96 5.28
CA PHE A 282 -9.51 -3.49 5.97
C PHE A 282 -10.12 -4.66 6.75
N ARG A 283 -9.98 -4.65 8.08
CA ARG A 283 -10.53 -5.67 8.97
C ARG A 283 -11.87 -5.18 9.52
N ASP A 284 -12.96 -5.90 9.24
CA ASP A 284 -14.05 -5.92 10.21
C ASP A 284 -13.47 -6.62 11.44
N THR A 285 -13.68 -6.05 12.63
CA THR A 285 -13.44 -6.82 13.88
C THR A 285 -14.80 -7.32 14.35
N PRO A 286 -15.21 -8.55 13.99
CA PRO A 286 -16.25 -9.23 14.73
C PRO A 286 -15.61 -10.15 15.78
N ALA A 287 -16.23 -10.18 16.96
CA ALA A 287 -16.02 -11.19 17.97
C ALA A 287 -16.02 -12.59 17.32
N ALA A 288 -15.13 -13.44 17.80
CA ALA A 288 -14.92 -14.82 17.38
C ALA A 288 -16.21 -15.51 16.90
N SER A 289 -16.22 -15.95 15.66
CA SER A 289 -17.15 -16.98 15.20
C SER A 289 -16.34 -18.23 14.82
N PRO A 290 -16.60 -19.38 15.45
CA PRO A 290 -15.79 -20.57 15.29
C PRO A 290 -16.21 -21.36 14.05
N ALA A 291 -15.24 -22.01 13.43
CA ALA A 291 -15.38 -23.09 12.44
C ALA A 291 -16.06 -22.74 11.11
N ALA A 292 -15.24 -22.41 10.10
CA ALA A 292 -15.56 -22.69 8.71
C ALA A 292 -14.58 -23.76 8.20
N ALA A 293 -15.12 -24.94 7.93
CA ALA A 293 -14.42 -26.12 7.44
C ALA A 293 -13.60 -25.82 6.18
N VAL A 294 -12.39 -26.36 6.15
CA VAL A 294 -11.44 -26.27 5.02
C VAL A 294 -12.01 -27.03 3.84
N SER A 295 -12.68 -26.35 2.91
CA SER A 295 -12.94 -26.91 1.59
C SER A 295 -11.66 -26.84 0.77
N ARG A 296 -11.24 -27.99 0.24
CA ARG A 296 -10.25 -28.09 -0.85
C ARG A 296 -10.86 -27.37 -2.06
N ASP A 297 -10.43 -26.14 -2.30
CA ASP A 297 -10.73 -25.45 -3.55
C ASP A 297 -9.57 -25.69 -4.52
N ASP A 298 -9.90 -26.38 -5.62
CA ASP A 298 -9.04 -26.71 -6.76
C ASP A 298 -9.24 -25.68 -7.90
N SER A 299 -9.83 -24.52 -7.60
CA SER A 299 -10.00 -23.44 -8.56
C SER A 299 -8.64 -22.79 -8.85
N GLY A 300 -8.16 -22.96 -10.07
CA GLY A 300 -6.83 -22.56 -10.57
C GLY A 300 -6.56 -21.06 -10.61
N ASN A 301 -6.79 -20.33 -9.52
CA ASN A 301 -6.32 -18.97 -9.34
C ASN A 301 -4.96 -19.00 -8.62
N ASP A 302 -3.89 -19.15 -9.41
CA ASP A 302 -2.48 -19.41 -9.04
C ASP A 302 -1.82 -18.27 -8.20
N MET A 303 -2.59 -17.27 -7.74
CA MET A 303 -2.11 -16.09 -6.98
C MET A 303 -2.82 -15.86 -5.64
N SER A 304 -3.82 -16.67 -5.27
CA SER A 304 -4.46 -16.53 -3.96
C SER A 304 -3.58 -17.15 -2.85
N TYR A 305 -3.60 -16.56 -1.65
CA TYR A 305 -2.88 -17.12 -0.50
C TYR A 305 -3.29 -18.58 -0.22
N GLY A 306 -4.59 -18.91 -0.40
CA GLY A 306 -5.10 -20.28 -0.29
C GLY A 306 -4.55 -21.26 -1.34
N ALA A 307 -4.35 -20.80 -2.58
CA ALA A 307 -3.76 -21.61 -3.65
C ALA A 307 -2.30 -21.97 -3.35
N PHE A 308 -1.53 -21.06 -2.73
CA PHE A 308 -0.15 -21.35 -2.31
C PHE A 308 -0.08 -22.24 -1.07
N VAL A 309 -0.90 -21.97 -0.05
CA VAL A 309 -0.92 -22.76 1.20
C VAL A 309 -1.27 -24.23 0.92
N ASN A 310 -2.17 -24.47 -0.04
CA ASN A 310 -2.58 -25.82 -0.43
C ASN A 310 -1.84 -26.36 -1.66
N SER A 311 -0.88 -25.62 -2.22
CA SER A 311 -0.17 -26.02 -3.44
C SER A 311 0.55 -27.35 -3.25
N ASP A 312 0.60 -28.17 -4.28
CA ASP A 312 1.44 -29.37 -4.34
C ASP A 312 2.87 -29.05 -4.78
N LYS A 313 3.11 -27.83 -5.30
CA LYS A 313 4.42 -27.36 -5.77
C LYS A 313 5.29 -26.87 -4.61
N ARG A 314 6.61 -27.00 -4.77
CA ARG A 314 7.61 -26.58 -3.78
C ARG A 314 7.57 -25.07 -3.44
N ILE A 315 6.99 -24.24 -4.31
CA ILE A 315 6.88 -22.79 -4.06
C ILE A 315 6.14 -22.46 -2.75
N LYS A 316 5.23 -23.33 -2.28
CA LYS A 316 4.54 -23.13 -1.00
C LYS A 316 5.47 -23.02 0.20
N CYS A 317 6.65 -23.64 0.15
CA CYS A 317 7.55 -23.68 1.29
C CYS A 317 8.00 -22.28 1.70
N LEU A 318 8.12 -21.35 0.75
CA LEU A 318 8.39 -19.93 1.02
C LEU A 318 7.21 -19.20 1.67
N TYR A 319 5.98 -19.67 1.44
CA TYR A 319 4.78 -19.06 1.99
C TYR A 319 4.52 -19.43 3.45
N GLY A 320 5.19 -20.46 4.00
CA GLY A 320 5.12 -20.76 5.43
C GLY A 320 5.63 -19.60 6.29
N TYR A 321 6.66 -18.87 5.83
CA TYR A 321 7.15 -17.67 6.52
C TYR A 321 6.12 -16.53 6.49
N ALA A 322 5.48 -16.31 5.34
CA ALA A 322 4.41 -15.32 5.23
C ALA A 322 3.21 -15.68 6.13
N ALA A 323 2.89 -16.97 6.27
CA ALA A 323 1.87 -17.45 7.21
C ALA A 323 2.25 -17.12 8.66
N ASP A 324 3.49 -17.41 9.07
CA ASP A 324 3.98 -17.10 10.42
C ASP A 324 3.93 -15.59 10.71
N LYS A 325 4.44 -14.76 9.80
CA LYS A 325 4.49 -13.30 10.00
C LYS A 325 3.14 -12.61 9.95
N THR A 326 2.12 -13.24 9.35
CA THR A 326 0.74 -12.75 9.39
C THR A 326 -0.04 -13.26 10.61
N GLY A 327 0.57 -14.09 11.45
CA GLY A 327 -0.01 -14.62 12.69
C GLY A 327 -0.77 -15.95 12.52
N ASP A 328 -0.83 -16.50 11.30
CA ASP A 328 -1.39 -17.84 11.06
C ASP A 328 -0.32 -18.91 11.28
N HIS A 329 0.11 -19.04 12.54
CA HIS A 329 1.15 -20.01 12.93
C HIS A 329 0.71 -21.45 12.67
N ALA A 330 -0.59 -21.76 12.77
CA ALA A 330 -1.11 -23.09 12.50
C ALA A 330 -0.98 -23.45 11.01
N ALA A 331 -1.25 -22.51 10.10
CA ALA A 331 -0.96 -22.73 8.69
C ALA A 331 0.54 -22.87 8.41
N ALA A 332 1.38 -22.01 9.03
CA ALA A 332 2.83 -22.08 8.89
C ALA A 332 3.38 -23.47 9.25
N VAL A 333 2.98 -24.02 10.41
CA VAL A 333 3.37 -25.37 10.86
C VAL A 333 3.01 -26.41 9.81
N ARG A 334 1.75 -26.43 9.34
CA ARG A 334 1.30 -27.43 8.35
C ARG A 334 2.07 -27.33 7.04
N ILE A 335 2.34 -26.11 6.56
CA ILE A 335 3.10 -25.89 5.32
C ILE A 335 4.51 -26.43 5.49
N PHE A 336 5.19 -26.08 6.58
CA PHE A 336 6.56 -26.53 6.81
C PHE A 336 6.64 -28.04 7.03
N GLU A 337 5.74 -28.63 7.81
CA GLU A 337 5.68 -30.09 7.98
C GLU A 337 5.49 -30.82 6.65
N ASP A 338 4.59 -30.35 5.78
CA ASP A 338 4.40 -30.95 4.46
C ASP A 338 5.65 -30.76 3.57
N CYS A 339 6.26 -29.58 3.55
CA CYS A 339 7.48 -29.32 2.80
C CYS A 339 8.69 -30.17 3.25
N ILE A 340 8.85 -30.36 4.56
CA ILE A 340 9.87 -31.24 5.13
C ILE A 340 9.58 -32.68 4.71
N SER A 341 8.33 -33.12 4.78
CA SER A 341 7.94 -34.50 4.43
C SER A 341 8.17 -34.83 2.94
N ARG A 342 7.96 -33.88 2.04
CA ARG A 342 8.03 -34.11 0.58
C ARG A 342 9.42 -33.89 0.01
N TRP A 343 10.11 -32.84 0.45
CA TRP A 343 11.34 -32.38 -0.18
C TRP A 343 12.51 -32.26 0.76
N ASN A 344 12.33 -32.61 2.05
CA ASN A 344 13.35 -32.38 3.07
C ASN A 344 13.82 -30.91 3.07
N ASP A 345 12.89 -29.98 2.85
CA ASP A 345 13.22 -28.60 2.48
C ASP A 345 13.94 -27.84 3.62
N PRO A 346 15.21 -27.43 3.47
CA PRO A 346 16.01 -26.85 4.54
C PRO A 346 15.48 -25.49 5.03
N TYR A 347 14.82 -24.73 4.16
CA TYR A 347 14.13 -23.50 4.56
C TYR A 347 13.01 -23.81 5.56
N SER A 348 12.14 -24.77 5.22
CA SER A 348 11.04 -25.20 6.07
C SER A 348 11.51 -25.81 7.39
N ILE A 349 12.62 -26.56 7.37
CA ILE A 349 13.27 -27.10 8.56
C ILE A 349 13.61 -26.00 9.57
N ILE A 350 14.31 -24.95 9.12
CA ILE A 350 14.76 -23.85 9.98
C ILE A 350 13.55 -23.15 10.62
N TRP A 351 12.52 -22.85 9.83
CA TRP A 351 11.36 -22.13 10.35
C TRP A 351 10.49 -22.98 11.27
N LEU A 352 10.30 -24.27 10.99
CA LEU A 352 9.57 -25.14 11.92
C LEU A 352 10.33 -25.31 13.24
N ALA A 353 11.67 -25.41 13.21
CA ALA A 353 12.47 -25.44 14.42
C ALA A 353 12.26 -24.17 15.25
N HIS A 354 12.26 -22.98 14.62
CA HIS A 354 11.97 -21.73 15.30
C HIS A 354 10.56 -21.68 15.91
N LEU A 355 9.54 -22.22 15.23
CA LEU A 355 8.18 -22.30 15.79
C LEU A 355 8.12 -23.21 17.02
N LEU A 356 8.83 -24.34 16.99
CA LEU A 356 8.95 -25.27 18.12
C LEU A 356 9.78 -24.69 19.28
N GLU A 357 10.77 -23.85 19.01
CA GLU A 357 11.55 -23.17 20.03
C GLU A 357 10.74 -22.15 20.82
N ASN A 358 9.86 -21.43 20.12
CA ASN A 358 9.02 -20.36 20.70
C ASN A 358 7.64 -20.84 21.15
N GLY A 359 7.17 -22.00 20.68
CA GLY A 359 5.83 -22.50 20.95
C GLY A 359 4.73 -21.77 20.17
N HIS A 360 5.02 -21.31 18.95
CA HIS A 360 4.08 -20.58 18.11
C HIS A 360 3.29 -21.53 17.21
N GLY A 361 1.98 -21.63 17.42
CA GLY A 361 1.10 -22.53 16.65
C GLY A 361 1.27 -24.02 16.97
N VAL A 362 2.34 -24.39 17.68
CA VAL A 362 2.66 -25.73 18.19
C VAL A 362 3.17 -25.63 19.63
N PRO A 363 3.00 -26.67 20.46
CA PRO A 363 3.65 -26.73 21.76
C PRO A 363 5.18 -26.60 21.64
N ARG A 364 5.80 -25.92 22.59
CA ARG A 364 7.25 -25.74 22.63
C ARG A 364 7.94 -27.10 22.79
N ASP A 365 8.85 -27.42 21.89
CA ASP A 365 9.61 -28.69 21.87
C ASP A 365 11.02 -28.46 21.32
N LEU A 366 11.95 -28.16 22.23
CA LEU A 366 13.35 -27.89 21.90
C LEU A 366 14.09 -29.12 21.37
N ALA A 367 13.70 -30.32 21.82
CA ALA A 367 14.36 -31.55 21.37
C ALA A 367 14.02 -31.84 19.90
N ARG A 368 12.75 -31.68 19.51
CA ARG A 368 12.33 -31.79 18.11
C ARG A 368 12.95 -30.69 17.25
N ALA A 369 13.03 -29.46 17.74
CA ALA A 369 13.69 -28.35 17.02
C ALA A 369 15.16 -28.68 16.72
N ALA A 370 15.91 -29.17 17.71
CA ALA A 370 17.30 -29.57 17.54
C ALA A 370 17.47 -30.73 16.53
N GLN A 371 16.57 -31.71 16.55
CA GLN A 371 16.57 -32.81 15.58
C GLN A 371 16.32 -32.33 14.15
N LEU A 372 15.37 -31.42 13.95
CA LEU A 372 15.10 -30.82 12.65
C LEU A 372 16.33 -30.02 12.17
N LEU A 373 16.93 -29.20 13.01
CA LEU A 373 18.11 -28.42 12.63
C LEU A 373 19.31 -29.31 12.29
N ARG A 374 19.50 -30.44 12.99
CA ARG A 374 20.47 -31.47 12.60
C ARG A 374 20.21 -31.98 11.19
N GLN A 375 18.96 -32.37 10.89
CA GLN A 375 18.54 -32.84 9.57
C GLN A 375 18.81 -31.79 8.48
N GLY A 376 18.58 -30.51 8.76
CA GLY A 376 18.90 -29.41 7.85
C GLY A 376 20.40 -29.19 7.67
N ALA A 377 21.20 -29.33 8.74
CA ALA A 377 22.65 -29.18 8.69
C ALA A 377 23.33 -30.27 7.84
N GLU A 378 22.76 -31.48 7.86
CA GLU A 378 23.19 -32.65 7.08
C GLU A 378 22.74 -32.61 5.60
N HIS A 379 21.96 -31.60 5.20
CA HIS A 379 21.52 -31.43 3.80
C HIS A 379 22.72 -31.16 2.87
N PRO A 380 22.71 -31.61 1.59
CA PRO A 380 23.80 -31.36 0.63
C PRO A 380 24.15 -29.88 0.43
N ASP A 381 25.45 -29.60 0.21
CA ASP A 381 26.01 -28.25 0.07
C ASP A 381 25.40 -27.43 -1.09
N THR A 382 24.88 -28.10 -2.12
CA THR A 382 24.24 -27.45 -3.28
C THR A 382 22.83 -26.93 -2.99
N SER A 383 22.31 -27.16 -1.79
CA SER A 383 20.92 -26.84 -1.45
C SER A 383 20.82 -25.47 -0.80
N GLY A 384 19.99 -24.60 -1.37
CA GLY A 384 19.71 -23.29 -0.78
C GLY A 384 19.26 -23.42 0.67
N TYR A 385 19.75 -22.54 1.55
CA TYR A 385 19.52 -22.52 3.01
C TYR A 385 20.24 -23.58 3.85
N ALA A 386 20.97 -24.55 3.29
CA ALA A 386 21.72 -25.53 4.08
C ALA A 386 22.78 -24.88 4.99
N THR A 387 23.48 -23.85 4.51
CA THR A 387 24.43 -23.04 5.29
C THR A 387 23.80 -22.43 6.54
N LEU A 388 22.57 -21.93 6.43
CA LEU A 388 21.82 -21.37 7.56
C LEU A 388 21.41 -22.46 8.56
N ALA A 389 20.99 -23.63 8.10
CA ALA A 389 20.66 -24.75 8.98
C ALA A 389 21.88 -25.23 9.78
N ARG A 390 23.08 -25.28 9.15
CA ARG A 390 24.36 -25.58 9.83
C ARG A 390 24.68 -24.57 10.91
N TYR A 391 24.48 -23.29 10.63
CA TYR A 391 24.64 -22.24 11.64
C TYR A 391 23.69 -22.44 12.83
N HIS A 392 22.39 -22.62 12.57
CA HIS A 392 21.41 -22.81 13.64
C HIS A 392 21.67 -24.08 14.46
N TYR A 393 22.07 -25.19 13.83
CA TYR A 393 22.43 -26.41 14.55
C TYR A 393 23.71 -26.23 15.38
N GLY A 394 24.71 -25.52 14.84
CA GLY A 394 25.91 -25.16 15.58
C GLY A 394 25.60 -24.31 16.82
N MET A 395 24.65 -23.37 16.72
CA MET A 395 24.18 -22.56 17.85
C MET A 395 23.45 -23.41 18.90
N VAL A 396 22.58 -24.32 18.47
CA VAL A 396 21.87 -25.27 19.36
C VAL A 396 22.86 -26.13 20.14
N LEU A 397 23.91 -26.66 19.49
CA LEU A 397 24.96 -27.43 20.13
C LEU A 397 25.83 -26.59 21.08
N ALA A 398 26.13 -25.34 20.73
CA ALA A 398 26.89 -24.43 21.58
C ALA A 398 26.15 -24.09 22.88
N GLN A 399 24.82 -23.93 22.78
CA GLN A 399 23.98 -23.51 23.89
C GLN A 399 23.34 -24.68 24.67
N GLY A 400 23.35 -25.88 24.10
CA GLY A 400 22.65 -27.04 24.66
C GLY A 400 21.13 -26.89 24.65
N GLN A 401 20.55 -26.29 23.60
CA GLN A 401 19.10 -26.08 23.50
C GLN A 401 18.40 -27.33 22.98
N GLY A 402 17.76 -28.09 23.86
CA GLY A 402 17.05 -29.32 23.48
C GLY A 402 17.96 -30.54 23.25
N VAL A 403 19.28 -30.35 23.30
CA VAL A 403 20.32 -31.38 23.27
C VAL A 403 21.42 -31.02 24.28
N PRO A 404 22.23 -31.98 24.77
CA PRO A 404 23.41 -31.65 25.56
C PRO A 404 24.35 -30.70 24.81
N ALA A 405 24.93 -29.73 25.52
CA ALA A 405 25.90 -28.83 24.90
C ALA A 405 27.13 -29.59 24.43
N ASP A 406 27.55 -29.35 23.19
CA ASP A 406 28.74 -29.93 22.57
C ASP A 406 29.50 -28.84 21.80
N PRO A 407 30.38 -28.09 22.48
CA PRO A 407 31.17 -27.03 21.85
C PRO A 407 32.06 -27.51 20.71
N ALA A 408 32.48 -28.79 20.73
CA ALA A 408 33.34 -29.34 19.68
C ALA A 408 32.56 -29.55 18.38
N GLN A 409 31.37 -30.15 18.46
CA GLN A 409 30.49 -30.26 17.30
C GLN A 409 29.93 -28.90 16.87
N ALA A 410 29.62 -28.01 17.82
CA ALA A 410 29.21 -26.64 17.50
C ALA A 410 30.26 -25.93 16.64
N ARG A 411 31.54 -26.03 17.03
CA ARG A 411 32.67 -25.50 16.26
C ARG A 411 32.70 -26.06 14.85
N HIS A 412 32.55 -27.38 14.70
CA HIS A 412 32.55 -28.04 13.39
C HIS A 412 31.47 -27.47 12.46
N TRP A 413 30.22 -27.39 12.92
CA TRP A 413 29.11 -26.90 12.10
C TRP A 413 29.20 -25.39 11.79
N LEU A 414 29.62 -24.58 12.77
CA LEU A 414 29.84 -23.15 12.57
C LEU A 414 31.00 -22.88 11.61
N GLN A 415 32.09 -23.66 11.67
CA GLN A 415 33.20 -23.57 10.71
C GLN A 415 32.75 -23.85 9.29
N ARG A 416 31.92 -24.87 9.08
CA ARG A 416 31.35 -25.17 7.75
C ARG A 416 30.51 -24.01 7.23
N ALA A 417 29.58 -23.50 8.04
CA ALA A 417 28.75 -22.36 7.63
C ALA A 417 29.57 -21.09 7.33
N ALA A 418 30.64 -20.84 8.11
CA ALA A 418 31.55 -19.73 7.91
C ALA A 418 32.39 -19.83 6.61
N GLN A 419 32.82 -21.04 6.25
CA GLN A 419 33.54 -21.34 5.01
C GLN A 419 32.66 -21.14 3.78
N GLU A 420 31.36 -21.39 3.92
CA GLU A 420 30.34 -21.15 2.89
C GLU A 420 29.92 -19.67 2.77
N GLY A 421 30.53 -18.78 3.57
CA GLY A 421 30.36 -17.34 3.44
C GLY A 421 29.33 -16.71 4.38
N LEU A 422 28.82 -17.44 5.38
CA LEU A 422 27.92 -16.86 6.37
C LEU A 422 28.71 -16.13 7.47
N ASP A 423 28.63 -14.80 7.48
CA ASP A 423 29.39 -13.95 8.41
C ASP A 423 28.92 -14.13 9.87
N GLU A 424 27.63 -14.36 10.10
CA GLU A 424 27.08 -14.65 11.43
C GLU A 424 27.71 -15.91 12.05
N ALA A 425 28.04 -16.90 11.22
CA ALA A 425 28.74 -18.10 11.66
C ALA A 425 30.20 -17.83 12.03
N ARG A 426 30.89 -16.93 11.30
CA ARG A 426 32.26 -16.50 11.65
C ARG A 426 32.29 -15.81 13.00
N GLU A 427 31.34 -14.91 13.23
CA GLU A 427 31.23 -14.22 14.52
C GLU A 427 30.86 -15.18 15.66
N ALA A 428 29.92 -16.10 15.42
CA ALA A 428 29.54 -17.10 16.41
C ALA A 428 30.70 -18.03 16.76
N LEU A 429 31.48 -18.44 15.75
CA LEU A 429 32.70 -19.21 15.94
C LEU A 429 33.71 -18.44 16.80
N ALA A 430 33.99 -17.18 16.47
CA ALA A 430 34.90 -16.33 17.25
C ALA A 430 34.44 -16.20 18.71
N ARG A 431 33.12 -16.02 18.95
CA ARG A 431 32.55 -15.98 20.30
C ARG A 431 32.70 -17.31 21.05
N LEU A 432 32.49 -18.44 20.36
CA LEU A 432 32.66 -19.78 20.93
C LEU A 432 34.12 -20.06 21.31
N GLU A 433 35.07 -19.56 20.52
CA GLU A 433 36.51 -19.73 20.71
C GLU A 433 37.10 -18.80 21.78
N ALA A 434 36.56 -17.58 21.91
CA ALA A 434 37.00 -16.61 22.91
C ALA A 434 36.67 -17.03 24.36
N GLY A 435 35.72 -17.96 24.56
CA GLY A 435 35.26 -18.38 25.88
C GLY A 435 34.60 -17.25 26.69
N PRO A 436 34.05 -17.54 27.89
CA PRO A 436 33.43 -16.53 28.74
C PRO A 436 34.40 -15.48 29.32
N ASP A 437 35.72 -15.75 29.34
CA ASP A 437 36.72 -14.92 30.03
C ASP A 437 37.26 -13.70 29.25
N ASN A 438 37.06 -13.63 27.93
CA ASN A 438 37.64 -12.55 27.12
C ASN A 438 36.80 -11.25 27.03
N ARG A 439 35.68 -11.15 27.76
CA ARG A 439 34.85 -9.93 27.79
C ARG A 439 35.41 -8.81 28.69
N ALA A 440 36.50 -9.07 29.42
CA ALA A 440 37.08 -8.10 30.37
C ALA A 440 38.17 -7.17 29.76
N HIS A 441 38.65 -7.42 28.54
CA HIS A 441 39.80 -6.70 27.96
C HIS A 441 39.47 -5.79 26.77
N ALA A 442 38.18 -5.55 26.49
CA ALA A 442 37.74 -4.60 25.48
C ALA A 442 36.80 -3.56 26.12
N ARG A 443 37.38 -2.60 26.84
CA ARG A 443 36.78 -1.31 27.16
C ARG A 443 37.73 -0.19 26.77
#